data_AF-A0A0A9VSM2-F1
#
_entry.id   AF-A0A0A9VSM2-F1
#
_cell.length_a   1.000
_cell.length_b   1.000
_cell.length_c   1.000
_cell.angle_alpha   90.00
_cell.angle_beta   90.00
_cell.angle_gamma   90.00
#
_symmetry.space_group_name_H-M   'P 1'
#
loop_
_entity.id
_entity.type
_entity.pdbx_description
1 polymer ?
#
loop_
_entity_poly.entity_id
_entity_poly.type
_entity_poly.pdbx_seq_one_letter_code
_entity_poly.pdbx_strand_id
1 'polypeptide(L)'
;MKVNKNLLPIKAPSFFKNAAAALLMPFVPVIAKDSGFSGSAIGLVLTTVPLLSLVTKPLACAAADRFRAHKIFHLFFLVVNAGFLLLIRALPPLPTDNGVTIKCGDGADVVVTTARSDDECFMGQLRMLMDNVPLPCQMSCNDTQDLVNSLDSHTRYWDVDKSNGELSVGISFPLVKENHQIYMKVDYINTSSQSWLEPSCSSPGEWRCWLSCNNSVIHDIVTKPTVRGTSLFSYSQFWMFVVIVFVAKCSARNLATMGDTICFKLLGGDKQNDVGLQMLWGSASWGLLSVATGFAVDSLSEGKPVRDFTYVYYVTAVLFVLNAAAGLCFDLKEDKTALRSSGIVRDVRQQVFTNPKFLIFLACVVACGASSALIWNYLLWFIVEVAREEGCSDTIWVRTLNGLAICVQCYFGEIPFYILSGRMISKLGHSNCMSLVLLGFGLRFTAYYFLKNPWWILPLEILNGLTFATLNSAMVTYANALAPAGTEATVQGIVSAAFEGIGVSLGAFMGSQVIRSWGVRSLFLAAGLASTTLAVLHTAVQFLWDKREHDTPHLMTYNDRKLPPEQFQIDQGDPTG
;
A
#
# COMPACT_ATOMS: atom_id res chain seq x y z
N MET A 1 30.08 4.80 -18.36
CA MET A 1 29.35 3.57 -17.95
C MET A 1 28.74 2.94 -19.20
N LYS A 2 29.28 1.83 -19.73
CA LYS A 2 28.70 1.17 -20.92
C LYS A 2 27.42 0.43 -20.51
N VAL A 3 26.26 0.83 -21.03
CA VAL A 3 24.98 0.18 -20.74
C VAL A 3 24.99 -1.21 -21.37
N ASN A 4 24.95 -2.26 -20.54
CA ASN A 4 24.88 -3.64 -21.01
C ASN A 4 23.47 -3.90 -21.58
N LYS A 5 23.35 -3.81 -22.92
CA LYS A 5 22.08 -4.00 -23.65
C LYS A 5 21.47 -5.39 -23.44
N ASN A 6 22.26 -6.39 -23.04
CA ASN A 6 21.77 -7.74 -22.77
C ASN A 6 20.96 -7.84 -21.47
N LEU A 7 21.16 -6.92 -20.53
CA LEU A 7 20.44 -6.87 -19.25
C LEU A 7 19.23 -5.91 -19.27
N LEU A 8 19.14 -5.05 -20.29
CA LEU A 8 17.99 -4.15 -20.49
C LEU A 8 16.63 -4.87 -20.47
N PRO A 9 16.45 -6.00 -21.18
CA PRO A 9 15.19 -6.75 -21.16
C PRO A 9 14.82 -7.35 -19.79
N ILE A 10 15.75 -7.42 -18.83
CA ILE A 10 15.50 -7.88 -17.46
C ILE A 10 15.07 -6.70 -16.56
N LYS A 11 15.69 -5.54 -16.78
CA LYS A 11 15.43 -4.32 -16.00
C LYS A 11 14.07 -3.70 -16.30
N ALA A 12 13.69 -3.70 -17.58
CA ALA A 12 12.46 -3.06 -18.04
C ALA A 12 11.19 -3.65 -17.39
N PRO A 13 10.98 -4.98 -17.34
CA PRO A 13 9.82 -5.55 -16.66
C PRO A 13 9.75 -5.20 -15.16
N SER A 14 10.90 -5.20 -14.47
CA SER A 14 10.98 -4.80 -13.06
C SER A 14 10.59 -3.32 -12.87
N PHE A 15 11.11 -2.43 -13.71
CA PHE A 15 10.79 -1.01 -13.70
C PHE A 15 9.30 -0.76 -13.97
N PHE A 16 8.78 -1.26 -15.10
CA PHE A 16 7.41 -0.99 -15.56
C PHE A 16 6.35 -1.60 -14.64
N LYS A 17 6.59 -2.80 -14.11
CA LYS A 17 5.69 -3.45 -13.13
C LYS A 17 5.52 -2.57 -11.88
N ASN A 18 6.64 -2.17 -11.26
CA ASN A 18 6.60 -1.38 -10.04
C ASN A 18 6.09 0.04 -10.29
N ALA A 19 6.40 0.61 -11.46
CA ALA A 19 5.86 1.88 -11.92
C ALA A 19 4.32 1.86 -12.00
N ALA A 20 3.75 0.87 -12.70
CA ALA A 20 2.30 0.72 -12.82
C ALA A 20 1.62 0.47 -11.47
N ALA A 21 2.27 -0.31 -10.59
CA ALA A 21 1.76 -0.57 -9.26
C ALA A 21 1.76 0.71 -8.38
N ALA A 22 2.82 1.53 -8.43
CA ALA A 22 2.94 2.78 -7.68
C ALA A 22 1.85 3.81 -8.04
N LEU A 23 1.43 3.84 -9.30
CA LEU A 23 0.40 4.75 -9.80
C LEU A 23 -0.99 4.48 -9.23
N LEU A 24 -1.42 3.22 -9.15
CA LEU A 24 -2.83 2.90 -8.85
C LEU A 24 -3.05 2.17 -7.52
N MET A 25 -2.10 1.33 -7.08
CA MET A 25 -2.26 0.53 -5.86
C MET A 25 -2.49 1.36 -4.59
N PRO A 26 -1.80 2.50 -4.37
CA PRO A 26 -2.01 3.34 -3.18
C PRO A 26 -3.38 4.02 -3.16
N PHE A 27 -3.96 4.28 -4.34
CA PHE A 27 -5.24 4.99 -4.47
C PHE A 27 -6.46 4.08 -4.48
N VAL A 28 -6.31 2.74 -4.57
CA VAL A 28 -7.45 1.81 -4.54
C VAL A 28 -8.39 2.04 -3.33
N PRO A 29 -7.89 2.20 -2.08
CA PRO A 29 -8.77 2.49 -0.93
C PRO A 29 -9.50 3.83 -1.07
N VAL A 30 -8.82 4.82 -1.67
CA VAL A 30 -9.33 6.17 -1.88
C VAL A 30 -10.44 6.16 -2.94
N ILE A 31 -10.20 5.50 -4.07
CA ILE A 31 -11.18 5.32 -5.15
C ILE A 31 -12.40 4.55 -4.65
N ALA A 32 -12.20 3.53 -3.82
CA ALA A 32 -13.31 2.79 -3.21
C ALA A 32 -14.14 3.68 -2.27
N LYS A 33 -13.48 4.51 -1.45
CA LYS A 33 -14.17 5.47 -0.58
C LYS A 33 -14.99 6.47 -1.39
N ASP A 34 -14.39 7.05 -2.44
CA ASP A 34 -15.05 8.00 -3.35
C ASP A 34 -16.22 7.35 -4.11
N SER A 35 -16.20 6.02 -4.28
CA SER A 35 -17.30 5.24 -4.87
C SER A 35 -18.39 4.84 -3.86
N GLY A 36 -18.34 5.35 -2.62
CA GLY A 36 -19.35 5.13 -1.59
C GLY A 36 -19.12 3.92 -0.68
N PHE A 37 -17.98 3.22 -0.78
CA PHE A 37 -17.65 2.14 0.15
C PHE A 37 -17.25 2.68 1.51
N SER A 38 -17.76 2.06 2.58
CA SER A 38 -17.35 2.39 3.95
C SER A 38 -15.90 1.94 4.23
N GLY A 39 -15.20 2.65 5.12
CA GLY A 39 -13.83 2.29 5.51
C GLY A 39 -13.70 0.87 6.07
N SER A 40 -14.71 0.38 6.80
CA SER A 40 -14.77 -1.00 7.30
C SER A 40 -14.87 -2.03 6.18
N ALA A 41 -15.65 -1.75 5.13
CA ALA A 41 -15.76 -2.63 3.97
C ALA A 41 -14.43 -2.71 3.21
N ILE A 42 -13.80 -1.57 2.97
CA ILE A 42 -12.49 -1.47 2.30
C ILE A 42 -11.45 -2.25 3.11
N GLY A 43 -11.40 -2.06 4.43
CA GLY A 43 -10.50 -2.80 5.32
C GLY A 43 -10.69 -4.31 5.28
N LEU A 44 -11.94 -4.79 5.25
CA LEU A 44 -12.26 -6.22 5.13
C LEU A 44 -11.71 -6.81 3.82
N VAL A 45 -11.90 -6.12 2.70
CA VAL A 45 -11.41 -6.59 1.38
C VAL A 45 -9.88 -6.59 1.34
N LEU A 46 -9.24 -5.52 1.80
CA LEU A 46 -7.77 -5.43 1.76
C LEU A 46 -7.07 -6.43 2.67
N THR A 47 -7.71 -6.84 3.77
CA THR A 47 -7.17 -7.82 4.73
C THR A 47 -7.35 -9.27 4.27
N THR A 48 -8.43 -9.59 3.54
CA THR A 48 -8.70 -10.96 3.05
C THR A 48 -7.80 -11.36 1.88
N VAL A 49 -7.37 -10.38 1.08
CA VAL A 49 -6.49 -10.57 -0.08
C VAL A 49 -5.16 -11.28 0.27
N PRO A 50 -4.39 -10.84 1.29
CA PRO A 50 -3.19 -11.55 1.74
C PRO A 50 -3.40 -13.03 2.08
N LEU A 51 -4.47 -13.36 2.80
CA LEU A 51 -4.73 -14.73 3.25
C LEU A 51 -4.97 -15.68 2.09
N LEU A 52 -5.73 -15.24 1.08
CA LEU A 52 -5.98 -16.04 -0.12
C LEU A 52 -4.72 -16.15 -1.00
N SER A 53 -3.81 -15.17 -0.95
CA SER A 53 -2.53 -15.23 -1.66
C SER A 53 -1.58 -16.32 -1.14
N LEU A 54 -1.80 -16.80 0.09
CA LEU A 54 -1.07 -17.93 0.68
C LEU A 54 -1.18 -19.20 -0.16
N VAL A 55 -2.32 -19.41 -0.81
CA VAL A 55 -2.61 -20.61 -1.61
C VAL A 55 -2.30 -20.37 -3.08
N THR A 56 -2.64 -19.20 -3.62
CA THR A 56 -2.50 -18.94 -5.05
C THR A 56 -1.03 -18.88 -5.50
N LYS A 57 -0.14 -18.30 -4.68
CA LYS A 57 1.29 -18.19 -5.02
C LYS A 57 1.98 -19.55 -5.22
N PRO A 58 1.97 -20.48 -4.24
CA PRO A 58 2.62 -21.77 -4.43
C PRO A 58 2.02 -22.56 -5.59
N LEU A 59 0.70 -22.52 -5.78
CA LEU A 59 0.03 -23.22 -6.87
C LEU A 59 0.42 -22.70 -8.25
N ALA A 60 0.42 -21.37 -8.43
CA ALA A 60 0.80 -20.75 -9.70
C ALA A 60 2.27 -21.01 -10.03
N CYS A 61 3.15 -20.90 -9.04
CA CYS A 61 4.57 -21.20 -9.21
C CYS A 61 4.83 -22.69 -9.48
N ALA A 62 4.15 -23.60 -8.79
CA ALA A 62 4.23 -25.03 -9.05
C ALA A 62 3.72 -25.40 -10.45
N ALA A 63 2.67 -24.72 -10.92
CA ALA A 63 2.20 -24.88 -12.29
C ALA A 63 3.26 -24.40 -13.30
N ALA A 64 3.86 -23.22 -13.08
CA ALA A 64 4.91 -22.69 -13.95
C ALA A 64 6.14 -23.62 -14.02
N ASP A 65 6.57 -24.19 -12.90
CA ASP A 65 7.64 -25.19 -12.85
C ASP A 65 7.26 -26.50 -13.54
N ARG A 66 6.04 -27.01 -13.30
CA ARG A 66 5.55 -28.25 -13.89
C ARG A 66 5.46 -28.18 -15.41
N PHE A 67 4.97 -27.07 -15.94
CA PHE A 67 4.81 -26.87 -17.37
C PHE A 67 6.06 -26.34 -18.06
N ARG A 68 7.06 -25.84 -17.31
CA ARG A 68 8.20 -25.09 -17.83
C ARG A 68 7.71 -24.01 -18.78
N ALA A 69 6.99 -23.06 -18.20
CA ALA A 69 6.31 -22.03 -18.97
C ALA A 69 6.34 -20.69 -18.22
N HIS A 70 7.44 -20.38 -17.53
CA HIS A 70 7.56 -19.22 -16.63
C HIS A 70 7.21 -17.92 -17.35
N LYS A 71 7.67 -17.74 -18.61
CA LYS A 71 7.35 -16.58 -19.44
C LYS A 71 5.85 -16.47 -19.74
N ILE A 72 5.19 -17.58 -20.07
CA ILE A 72 3.76 -17.61 -20.41
C ILE A 72 2.93 -17.27 -19.17
N PHE A 73 3.21 -17.89 -18.03
CA PHE A 73 2.52 -17.59 -16.78
C PHE A 73 2.75 -16.15 -16.33
N HIS A 74 3.97 -15.61 -16.48
CA HIS A 74 4.27 -14.21 -16.17
C HIS A 74 3.44 -13.25 -17.04
N LEU A 75 3.39 -13.45 -18.35
CA LEU A 75 2.56 -12.65 -19.27
C LEU A 75 1.06 -12.80 -18.98
N PHE A 76 0.61 -14.01 -18.64
CA PHE A 76 -0.77 -14.25 -18.22
C PHE A 76 -1.15 -13.41 -16.99
N PHE A 77 -0.34 -13.47 -15.92
CA PHE A 77 -0.61 -12.66 -14.72
C PHE A 77 -0.47 -11.16 -14.98
N LEU A 78 0.40 -10.75 -15.92
CA LEU A 78 0.52 -9.36 -16.34
C LEU A 78 -0.78 -8.85 -16.99
N VAL A 79 -1.33 -9.60 -17.94
CA VAL A 79 -2.59 -9.24 -18.64
C VAL A 79 -3.77 -9.26 -17.66
N VAL A 80 -3.86 -10.28 -16.82
CA VAL A 80 -4.90 -10.36 -15.77
C VAL A 80 -4.79 -9.17 -14.82
N ASN A 81 -3.57 -8.83 -14.36
CA ASN A 81 -3.37 -7.71 -13.46
C ASN A 81 -3.78 -6.37 -14.11
N ALA A 82 -3.33 -6.12 -15.35
CA ALA A 82 -3.68 -4.92 -16.10
C ALA A 82 -5.20 -4.81 -16.30
N GLY A 83 -5.84 -5.88 -16.76
CA GLY A 83 -7.28 -5.91 -17.02
C GLY A 83 -8.10 -5.59 -15.77
N PHE A 84 -7.81 -6.25 -14.65
CA PHE A 84 -8.57 -6.04 -13.42
C PHE A 84 -8.25 -4.72 -12.72
N LEU A 85 -7.02 -4.21 -12.81
CA LEU A 85 -6.70 -2.88 -12.29
C LEU A 85 -7.43 -1.76 -13.06
N LEU A 86 -7.49 -1.87 -14.39
CA LEU A 86 -8.24 -0.92 -15.22
C LEU A 86 -9.75 -1.05 -15.03
N LEU A 87 -10.25 -2.26 -14.76
CA LEU A 87 -11.66 -2.53 -14.48
C LEU A 87 -12.18 -1.85 -13.21
N ILE A 88 -11.30 -1.46 -12.28
CA ILE A 88 -11.68 -0.67 -11.09
C ILE A 88 -12.39 0.64 -11.50
N ARG A 89 -12.01 1.25 -12.63
CA ARG A 89 -12.68 2.47 -13.13
C ARG A 89 -14.14 2.24 -13.50
N ALA A 90 -14.48 1.02 -13.94
CA ALA A 90 -15.84 0.66 -14.35
C ALA A 90 -16.70 0.16 -13.18
N LEU A 91 -16.19 0.22 -11.95
CA LEU A 91 -16.94 -0.19 -10.77
C LEU A 91 -18.12 0.77 -10.53
N PRO A 92 -19.37 0.28 -10.50
CA PRO A 92 -20.52 1.12 -10.23
C PRO A 92 -20.46 1.65 -8.78
N PRO A 93 -20.77 2.94 -8.55
CA PRO A 93 -20.79 3.50 -7.20
C PRO A 93 -21.93 2.89 -6.37
N LEU A 94 -21.70 2.78 -5.06
CA LEU A 94 -22.74 2.46 -4.09
C LEU A 94 -23.60 3.70 -3.78
N PRO A 95 -24.86 3.53 -3.37
CA PRO A 95 -25.70 4.65 -2.99
C PRO A 95 -25.09 5.38 -1.79
N THR A 96 -24.92 6.69 -1.93
CA THR A 96 -24.44 7.59 -0.87
C THR A 96 -25.56 8.56 -0.47
N ASP A 97 -25.51 9.05 0.75
CA ASP A 97 -26.44 10.06 1.26
C ASP A 97 -25.62 11.29 1.65
N ASN A 98 -25.85 12.37 0.91
CA ASN A 98 -25.32 13.71 1.17
C ASN A 98 -26.36 14.59 1.91
N GLY A 99 -27.31 13.95 2.61
CA GLY A 99 -28.31 14.59 3.44
C GLY A 99 -27.70 15.31 4.65
N VAL A 100 -28.01 16.60 4.76
CA VAL A 100 -27.74 17.51 5.87
C VAL A 100 -29.06 18.01 6.46
N THR A 101 -29.02 18.47 7.70
CA THR A 101 -30.19 19.11 8.34
C THR A 101 -29.93 20.60 8.45
N ILE A 102 -30.87 21.43 8.00
CA ILE A 102 -30.83 22.88 8.22
C ILE A 102 -31.69 23.19 9.44
N LYS A 103 -31.15 23.95 10.39
CA LYS A 103 -31.91 24.47 11.52
C LYS A 103 -32.05 25.98 11.39
N CYS A 104 -33.28 26.48 11.54
CA CYS A 104 -33.54 27.90 11.73
C CYS A 104 -33.64 28.23 13.23
N GLY A 105 -32.82 29.17 13.69
CA GLY A 105 -32.86 29.76 15.02
C GLY A 105 -32.68 31.28 14.93
N ASP A 106 -31.58 31.80 15.47
CA ASP A 106 -31.17 33.21 15.29
C ASP A 106 -30.62 33.48 13.86
N GLY A 107 -30.35 32.42 13.10
CA GLY A 107 -29.94 32.40 11.70
C GLY A 107 -30.14 30.99 11.13
N ALA A 108 -29.72 30.77 9.88
CA ALA A 108 -29.79 29.46 9.24
C ALA A 108 -28.45 28.72 9.33
N ASP A 109 -28.45 27.58 10.02
CA ASP A 109 -27.26 26.75 10.20
C ASP A 109 -27.43 25.38 9.54
N VAL A 110 -26.42 24.97 8.76
CA VAL A 110 -26.28 23.61 8.24
C VAL A 110 -25.63 22.74 9.31
N VAL A 111 -26.34 21.70 9.73
CA VAL A 111 -25.92 20.77 10.76
C VAL A 111 -25.46 19.46 10.12
N VAL A 112 -24.19 19.11 10.35
CA VAL A 112 -23.62 17.83 9.94
C VAL A 112 -23.14 17.04 11.14
N THR A 113 -23.71 15.85 11.35
CA THR A 113 -23.21 14.93 12.38
C THR A 113 -21.99 14.17 11.87
N THR A 114 -20.85 14.29 12.53
CA THR A 114 -19.64 13.53 12.17
C THR A 114 -18.81 13.23 13.42
N ALA A 115 -18.32 11.99 13.52
CA ALA A 115 -17.41 11.60 14.60
C ALA A 115 -16.08 12.37 14.55
N ARG A 116 -15.72 12.95 13.39
CA ARG A 116 -14.52 13.78 13.24
C ARG A 116 -14.62 15.13 13.94
N SER A 117 -15.82 15.54 14.36
CA SER A 117 -16.00 16.79 15.11
C SER A 117 -15.32 16.78 16.49
N ASP A 118 -14.97 15.61 17.01
CA ASP A 118 -14.16 15.48 18.23
C ASP A 118 -12.66 15.68 18.02
N ASP A 119 -12.20 15.64 16.77
CA ASP A 119 -10.80 15.84 16.41
C ASP A 119 -10.52 17.34 16.31
N GLU A 120 -9.88 17.91 17.35
CA GLU A 120 -9.54 19.34 17.42
C GLU A 120 -8.66 19.79 16.24
N CYS A 121 -7.76 18.94 15.75
CA CYS A 121 -6.89 19.24 14.62
C CYS A 121 -7.71 19.34 13.33
N PHE A 122 -8.63 18.40 13.13
CA PHE A 122 -9.56 18.45 11.99
C PHE A 122 -10.43 19.71 12.03
N MET A 123 -10.96 20.07 13.20
CA MET A 123 -11.74 21.30 13.35
C MET A 123 -10.88 22.53 13.05
N GLY A 124 -9.62 22.58 13.50
CA GLY A 124 -8.65 23.63 13.17
C GLY A 124 -8.41 23.78 11.66
N GLN A 125 -8.19 22.68 10.94
CA GLN A 125 -8.09 22.69 9.47
C GLN A 125 -9.35 23.24 8.81
N LEU A 126 -10.52 22.83 9.30
CA LEU A 126 -11.80 23.27 8.77
C LEU A 126 -12.03 24.78 9.02
N ARG A 127 -11.55 25.32 10.16
CA ARG A 127 -11.59 26.77 10.43
C ARG A 127 -10.76 27.55 9.41
N MET A 128 -9.52 27.11 9.16
CA MET A 128 -8.63 27.78 8.19
C MET A 128 -9.18 27.71 6.75
N LEU A 129 -9.85 26.61 6.40
CA LEU A 129 -10.45 26.44 5.08
C LEU A 129 -11.64 27.38 4.83
N MET A 130 -12.42 27.68 5.88
CA MET A 130 -13.64 28.49 5.79
C MET A 130 -13.45 29.92 6.30
N ASP A 131 -12.21 30.37 6.46
CA ASP A 131 -11.90 31.69 6.98
C ASP A 131 -12.12 32.76 5.88
N ASN A 132 -13.03 33.70 6.14
CA ASN A 132 -13.31 34.90 5.34
C ASN A 132 -13.82 34.73 3.88
N VAL A 133 -14.08 33.51 3.38
CA VAL A 133 -14.70 33.30 2.04
C VAL A 133 -15.83 32.28 2.11
N PRO A 134 -17.08 32.65 1.78
CA PRO A 134 -18.18 31.70 1.74
C PRO A 134 -17.98 30.69 0.61
N LEU A 135 -18.08 29.40 0.94
CA LEU A 135 -17.94 28.30 0.00
C LEU A 135 -19.27 28.10 -0.76
N PRO A 136 -19.28 28.20 -2.10
CA PRO A 136 -20.49 27.97 -2.88
C PRO A 136 -20.80 26.47 -2.97
N CYS A 137 -22.01 26.11 -2.57
CA CYS A 137 -22.58 24.77 -2.65
C CYS A 137 -23.93 24.81 -3.39
N GLN A 138 -24.31 23.69 -3.98
CA GLN A 138 -25.67 23.45 -4.47
C GLN A 138 -26.43 22.65 -3.41
N MET A 139 -27.70 22.99 -3.20
CA MET A 139 -28.54 22.42 -2.17
C MET A 139 -29.93 22.12 -2.72
N SER A 140 -30.49 20.97 -2.36
CA SER A 140 -31.87 20.61 -2.69
C SER A 140 -32.57 20.10 -1.43
N CYS A 141 -33.83 20.46 -1.18
CA CYS A 141 -34.53 20.13 0.07
C CYS A 141 -35.81 19.35 -0.20
N ASN A 142 -36.27 18.58 0.78
CA ASN A 142 -37.51 17.80 0.63
C ASN A 142 -38.75 18.71 0.48
N ASP A 143 -38.77 19.85 1.19
CA ASP A 143 -39.79 20.90 1.10
C ASP A 143 -39.12 22.27 0.91
N THR A 144 -38.53 22.49 -0.26
CA THR A 144 -37.77 23.70 -0.60
C THR A 144 -38.61 24.98 -0.45
N GLN A 145 -39.91 24.91 -0.75
CA GLN A 145 -40.81 26.06 -0.62
C GLN A 145 -41.03 26.46 0.85
N ASP A 146 -41.21 25.48 1.75
CA ASP A 146 -41.40 25.76 3.18
C ASP A 146 -40.13 26.31 3.82
N LEU A 147 -38.97 25.79 3.42
CA LEU A 147 -37.68 26.33 3.83
C LEU A 147 -37.56 27.80 3.41
N VAL A 148 -37.80 28.13 2.13
CA VAL A 148 -37.72 29.51 1.62
C VAL A 148 -38.76 30.41 2.30
N ASN A 149 -39.96 29.92 2.58
CA ASN A 149 -40.97 30.70 3.31
C ASN A 149 -40.57 31.00 4.76
N SER A 150 -39.76 30.12 5.38
CA SER A 150 -39.26 30.32 6.74
C SER A 150 -38.06 31.27 6.80
N LEU A 151 -37.29 31.35 5.71
CA LEU A 151 -36.13 32.19 5.52
C LEU A 151 -36.57 33.54 4.94
N ASP A 152 -36.61 34.55 5.80
CA ASP A 152 -37.08 35.90 5.55
C ASP A 152 -38.62 36.07 5.43
N SER A 153 -39.14 37.01 6.24
CA SER A 153 -40.55 37.38 6.31
C SER A 153 -41.01 38.34 5.20
N HIS A 154 -40.08 38.93 4.43
CA HIS A 154 -40.36 40.03 3.51
C HIS A 154 -40.66 39.63 2.06
N THR A 155 -40.55 38.35 1.71
CA THR A 155 -40.62 37.93 0.30
C THR A 155 -41.52 36.71 0.12
N ARG A 156 -42.82 36.96 -0.05
CA ARG A 156 -43.87 35.96 -0.36
C ARG A 156 -43.94 35.56 -1.85
N TYR A 157 -42.93 35.89 -2.66
CA TYR A 157 -42.95 35.81 -4.12
C TYR A 157 -41.75 35.05 -4.71
N TRP A 158 -41.30 33.96 -4.09
CA TRP A 158 -40.27 33.08 -4.68
C TRP A 158 -40.93 31.95 -5.44
N ASP A 159 -40.71 31.93 -6.76
CA ASP A 159 -41.18 30.89 -7.67
C ASP A 159 -40.11 29.80 -7.78
N VAL A 160 -40.08 28.89 -6.79
CA VAL A 160 -39.10 27.77 -6.70
C VAL A 160 -39.28 26.77 -7.86
N ASP A 161 -40.43 26.82 -8.55
CA ASP A 161 -40.75 25.98 -9.71
C ASP A 161 -39.79 26.21 -10.90
N LYS A 162 -39.09 27.35 -10.98
CA LYS A 162 -38.12 27.63 -12.05
C LYS A 162 -36.72 27.06 -11.81
N SER A 163 -36.42 26.56 -10.62
CA SER A 163 -35.07 26.07 -10.27
C SER A 163 -35.00 24.54 -10.05
N ASN A 164 -36.05 23.79 -10.41
CA ASN A 164 -36.16 22.35 -10.12
C ASN A 164 -35.89 22.00 -8.63
N GLY A 165 -36.05 22.95 -7.71
CA GLY A 165 -35.73 22.77 -6.30
C GLY A 165 -34.23 22.79 -5.93
N GLU A 166 -33.33 23.20 -6.84
CA GLU A 166 -31.92 23.45 -6.53
C GLU A 166 -31.66 24.93 -6.15
N LEU A 167 -30.92 25.13 -5.06
CA LEU A 167 -30.52 26.42 -4.50
C LEU A 167 -28.99 26.49 -4.45
N SER A 168 -28.39 27.63 -4.78
CA SER A 168 -26.97 27.87 -4.53
C SER A 168 -26.80 28.53 -3.17
N VAL A 169 -25.96 27.97 -2.31
CA VAL A 169 -25.81 28.39 -0.91
C VAL A 169 -24.35 28.66 -0.62
N GLY A 170 -24.06 29.80 0.00
CA GLY A 170 -22.75 30.13 0.54
C GLY A 170 -22.68 29.73 2.01
N ILE A 171 -21.73 28.86 2.34
CA ILE A 171 -21.54 28.39 3.72
C ILE A 171 -20.21 28.93 4.25
N SER A 172 -20.22 29.46 5.48
CA SER A 172 -19.03 29.97 6.13
C SER A 172 -19.05 29.74 7.65
N PHE A 173 -18.13 30.39 8.36
CA PHE A 173 -17.96 30.34 9.80
C PHE A 173 -19.19 30.95 10.55
N PRO A 174 -19.72 30.35 11.63
CA PRO A 174 -18.98 29.73 12.74
C PRO A 174 -19.31 28.28 13.05
N LEU A 175 -18.24 27.48 13.11
CA LEU A 175 -18.24 26.08 13.53
C LEU A 175 -18.46 25.96 15.04
N VAL A 176 -19.71 25.96 15.49
CA VAL A 176 -20.04 25.53 16.86
C VAL A 176 -20.04 24.00 16.88
N LYS A 177 -19.42 23.42 17.91
CA LYS A 177 -19.40 21.98 18.14
C LYS A 177 -20.37 21.66 19.28
N GLU A 178 -21.32 20.78 19.02
CA GLU A 178 -22.21 20.24 20.06
C GLU A 178 -22.55 18.79 19.75
N ASN A 179 -22.35 17.85 20.69
CA ASN A 179 -22.80 16.45 20.56
C ASN A 179 -22.46 15.75 19.22
N HIS A 180 -21.20 15.82 18.78
CA HIS A 180 -20.72 15.30 17.49
C HIS A 180 -21.32 15.97 16.23
N GLN A 181 -21.93 17.14 16.37
CA GLN A 181 -22.51 17.93 15.29
C GLN A 181 -21.65 19.17 15.03
N ILE A 182 -21.50 19.45 13.75
CA ILE A 182 -20.85 20.64 13.23
C ILE A 182 -21.96 21.55 12.70
N TYR A 183 -22.05 22.76 13.24
CA TYR A 183 -22.94 23.82 12.76
C TYR A 183 -22.15 24.71 11.81
N MET A 184 -22.65 24.94 10.60
CA MET A 184 -22.02 25.84 9.63
C MET A 184 -23.04 26.89 9.23
N LYS A 185 -22.65 28.17 9.32
CA LYS A 185 -23.58 29.26 9.01
C LYS A 185 -23.79 29.37 7.52
N VAL A 186 -25.04 29.59 7.13
CA VAL A 186 -25.39 29.99 5.77
C VAL A 186 -25.26 31.52 5.67
N ASP A 187 -24.33 31.99 4.86
CA ASP A 187 -24.14 33.43 4.62
C ASP A 187 -25.10 33.97 3.59
N TYR A 188 -25.30 33.22 2.51
CA TYR A 188 -26.22 33.61 1.46
C TYR A 188 -26.91 32.42 0.82
N ILE A 189 -28.10 32.68 0.30
CA ILE A 189 -28.80 31.77 -0.61
C ILE A 189 -29.07 32.54 -1.90
N ASN A 190 -28.74 31.91 -3.02
CA ASN A 190 -28.89 32.43 -4.36
C ASN A 190 -29.71 31.44 -5.19
N THR A 191 -30.75 31.94 -5.84
CA THR A 191 -31.54 31.18 -6.82
C THR A 191 -31.05 31.50 -8.24
N SER A 192 -31.51 30.77 -9.24
CA SER A 192 -31.22 31.08 -10.65
C SER A 192 -31.60 32.53 -11.06
N SER A 193 -32.38 33.24 -10.23
CA SER A 193 -32.71 34.67 -10.32
C SER A 193 -31.95 35.54 -9.30
N GLN A 194 -30.60 35.54 -9.36
CA GLN A 194 -29.65 36.61 -8.96
C GLN A 194 -29.88 37.48 -7.69
N SER A 195 -30.65 37.06 -6.69
CA SER A 195 -30.82 37.80 -5.43
C SER A 195 -30.04 37.11 -4.32
N TRP A 196 -29.06 37.83 -3.76
CA TRP A 196 -28.30 37.41 -2.58
C TRP A 196 -29.12 37.75 -1.34
N LEU A 197 -29.50 36.74 -0.56
CA LEU A 197 -30.21 36.95 0.70
C LEU A 197 -29.35 36.48 1.86
N GLU A 198 -29.14 37.34 2.85
CA GLU A 198 -28.67 36.91 4.17
C GLU A 198 -29.85 36.25 4.90
N PRO A 199 -29.79 34.96 5.22
CA PRO A 199 -30.93 34.26 5.78
C PRO A 199 -31.23 34.73 7.21
N SER A 200 -32.41 35.32 7.41
CA SER A 200 -32.98 35.61 8.73
C SER A 200 -34.18 34.71 8.97
N CYS A 201 -34.20 33.98 10.10
CA CYS A 201 -35.24 33.01 10.36
C CYS A 201 -36.47 33.66 10.99
N SER A 202 -37.63 33.49 10.34
CA SER A 202 -38.90 34.02 10.83
C SER A 202 -39.60 33.07 11.81
N SER A 203 -39.34 31.76 11.70
CA SER A 203 -39.86 30.72 12.60
C SER A 203 -38.81 29.61 12.80
N PRO A 204 -38.72 29.03 14.01
CA PRO A 204 -37.82 27.91 14.26
C PRO A 204 -38.33 26.65 13.56
N GLY A 205 -37.44 25.94 12.87
CA GLY A 205 -37.78 24.73 12.11
C GLY A 205 -36.54 23.94 11.71
N GLU A 206 -36.74 22.67 11.35
CA GLU A 206 -35.69 21.76 10.86
C GLU A 206 -36.09 21.16 9.52
N TRP A 207 -35.22 21.23 8.52
CA TRP A 207 -35.45 20.65 7.18
C TRP A 207 -34.31 19.74 6.77
N ARG A 208 -34.64 18.65 6.07
CA ARG A 208 -33.64 17.74 5.47
C ARG A 208 -33.36 18.17 4.03
N CYS A 209 -32.08 18.38 3.73
CA CYS A 209 -31.61 18.84 2.43
C CYS A 209 -30.38 18.04 1.99
N TRP A 210 -30.12 17.95 0.69
CA TRP A 210 -28.94 17.35 0.10
C TRP A 210 -28.00 18.46 -0.36
N LEU A 211 -26.74 18.40 0.08
CA LEU A 211 -25.75 19.43 -0.19
C LEU A 211 -24.64 18.87 -1.10
N SER A 212 -24.23 19.64 -2.10
CA SER A 212 -23.18 19.33 -3.05
C SER A 212 -22.25 20.53 -3.22
N CYS A 213 -21.06 20.48 -2.62
CA CYS A 213 -20.11 21.59 -2.63
C CYS A 213 -18.96 21.33 -3.60
N ASN A 214 -18.46 22.38 -4.24
CA ASN A 214 -17.29 22.27 -5.12
C ASN A 214 -15.96 22.28 -4.34
N ASN A 215 -15.90 21.49 -3.28
CA ASN A 215 -14.73 21.34 -2.41
C ASN A 215 -14.68 19.91 -1.86
N SER A 216 -13.54 19.24 -2.03
CA SER A 216 -13.37 17.82 -1.67
C SER A 216 -13.43 17.57 -0.15
N VAL A 217 -13.03 18.54 0.68
CA VAL A 217 -13.07 18.41 2.15
C VAL A 217 -14.51 18.44 2.65
N ILE A 218 -15.32 19.39 2.18
CA ILE A 218 -16.74 19.48 2.56
C ILE A 218 -17.52 18.30 1.99
N HIS A 219 -17.25 17.90 0.76
CA HIS A 219 -17.86 16.72 0.16
C HIS A 219 -17.60 15.44 0.98
N ASP A 220 -16.37 15.24 1.48
CA ASP A 220 -16.01 14.08 2.34
C ASP A 220 -16.72 14.10 3.72
N ILE A 221 -17.13 15.27 4.19
CA ILE A 221 -17.82 15.46 5.48
C ILE A 221 -19.32 15.20 5.34
N VAL A 222 -19.90 15.71 4.25
CA VAL A 222 -21.34 15.66 3.98
C VAL A 222 -21.76 14.29 3.45
N THR A 223 -21.00 13.73 2.51
CA THR A 223 -21.36 12.48 1.84
C THR A 223 -21.05 11.29 2.73
N LYS A 224 -22.10 10.57 3.15
CA LYS A 224 -21.98 9.38 4.01
C LYS A 224 -22.39 8.12 3.26
N PRO A 225 -21.72 6.98 3.52
CA PRO A 225 -22.17 5.69 2.99
C PRO A 225 -23.48 5.28 3.66
N THR A 226 -24.52 5.04 2.85
CA THR A 226 -25.86 4.60 3.31
C THR A 226 -25.87 3.14 3.73
N VAL A 227 -25.10 2.31 3.02
CA VAL A 227 -25.06 0.86 3.22
C VAL A 227 -24.01 0.52 4.28
N ARG A 228 -24.45 -0.03 5.41
CA ARG A 228 -23.59 -0.39 6.55
C ARG A 228 -23.93 -1.77 7.12
N GLY A 229 -22.92 -2.44 7.65
CA GLY A 229 -23.10 -3.74 8.30
C GLY A 229 -23.47 -4.85 7.32
N THR A 230 -24.42 -5.70 7.71
CA THR A 230 -24.77 -6.92 6.97
C THR A 230 -25.49 -6.65 5.65
N SER A 231 -26.17 -5.51 5.50
CA SER A 231 -26.85 -5.14 4.25
C SER A 231 -25.88 -4.93 3.09
N LEU A 232 -24.60 -4.69 3.38
CA LEU A 232 -23.54 -4.58 2.37
C LEU A 232 -23.40 -5.84 1.52
N PHE A 233 -23.57 -7.02 2.12
CA PHE A 233 -23.38 -8.30 1.44
C PHE A 233 -24.49 -8.60 0.41
N SER A 234 -25.61 -7.89 0.48
CA SER A 234 -26.73 -8.02 -0.46
C SER A 234 -26.49 -7.27 -1.78
N TYR A 235 -25.57 -6.29 -1.81
CA TYR A 235 -25.29 -5.48 -3.00
C TYR A 235 -24.30 -6.19 -3.93
N SER A 236 -24.63 -6.29 -5.22
CA SER A 236 -23.76 -6.90 -6.23
C SER A 236 -22.48 -6.09 -6.46
N GLN A 237 -22.56 -4.77 -6.31
CA GLN A 237 -21.43 -3.84 -6.42
C GLN A 237 -20.31 -4.19 -5.43
N PHE A 238 -20.67 -4.66 -4.24
CA PHE A 238 -19.70 -5.11 -3.23
C PHE A 238 -18.93 -6.34 -3.69
N TRP A 239 -19.61 -7.36 -4.20
CA TRP A 239 -18.95 -8.56 -4.70
C TRP A 239 -18.11 -8.29 -5.96
N MET A 240 -18.53 -7.36 -6.82
CA MET A 240 -17.69 -6.88 -7.93
C MET A 240 -16.41 -6.25 -7.41
N PHE A 241 -16.48 -5.36 -6.42
CA PHE A 241 -15.30 -4.74 -5.79
C PHE A 241 -14.37 -5.80 -5.19
N VAL A 242 -14.92 -6.75 -4.43
CA VAL A 242 -14.17 -7.86 -3.83
C VAL A 242 -13.42 -8.65 -4.91
N VAL A 243 -14.12 -9.13 -5.94
CA VAL A 243 -13.53 -9.96 -7.01
C VAL A 243 -12.47 -9.17 -7.78
N ILE A 244 -12.77 -7.91 -8.15
CA ILE A 244 -11.85 -7.09 -8.93
C ILE A 244 -10.56 -6.82 -8.17
N VAL A 245 -10.67 -6.31 -6.93
CA VAL A 245 -9.49 -6.02 -6.11
C VAL A 245 -8.74 -7.29 -5.75
N PHE A 246 -9.46 -8.38 -5.49
CA PHE A 246 -8.85 -9.68 -5.20
C PHE A 246 -8.01 -10.19 -6.36
N VAL A 247 -8.58 -10.29 -7.57
CA VAL A 247 -7.87 -10.78 -8.74
C VAL A 247 -6.73 -9.84 -9.11
N ALA A 248 -6.93 -8.51 -9.05
CA ALA A 248 -5.88 -7.53 -9.30
C ALA A 248 -4.70 -7.69 -8.33
N LYS A 249 -4.94 -7.75 -7.02
CA LYS A 249 -3.87 -7.87 -6.03
C LYS A 249 -3.19 -9.24 -6.07
N CYS A 250 -3.96 -10.31 -6.27
CA CYS A 250 -3.44 -11.67 -6.37
C CYS A 250 -2.54 -11.85 -7.60
N SER A 251 -2.98 -11.36 -8.76
CA SER A 251 -2.18 -11.38 -9.99
C SER A 251 -0.91 -10.55 -9.89
N ALA A 252 -0.96 -9.34 -9.30
CA ALA A 252 0.23 -8.52 -9.05
C ALA A 252 1.29 -9.24 -8.20
N ARG A 253 0.85 -9.93 -7.14
CA ARG A 253 1.72 -10.71 -6.24
C ARG A 253 2.37 -11.91 -6.93
N ASN A 254 1.61 -12.63 -7.76
CA ASN A 254 2.13 -13.73 -8.57
C ASN A 254 3.11 -13.22 -9.64
N LEU A 255 2.77 -12.12 -10.31
CA LEU A 255 3.61 -11.44 -11.29
C LEU A 255 4.96 -11.04 -10.68
N ALA A 256 4.97 -10.54 -9.45
CA ALA A 256 6.20 -10.18 -8.75
C ALA A 256 7.10 -11.41 -8.52
N THR A 257 6.56 -12.46 -7.91
CA THR A 257 7.29 -13.69 -7.59
C THR A 257 7.87 -14.35 -8.84
N MET A 258 7.06 -14.47 -9.91
CA MET A 258 7.53 -15.03 -11.18
C MET A 258 8.56 -14.16 -11.87
N GLY A 259 8.44 -12.83 -11.77
CA GLY A 259 9.43 -11.90 -12.28
C GLY A 259 10.80 -12.10 -11.62
N ASP A 260 10.81 -12.33 -10.30
CA ASP A 260 12.03 -12.61 -9.57
C ASP A 260 12.64 -13.96 -10.01
N THR A 261 11.84 -15.02 -10.14
CA THR A 261 12.34 -16.31 -10.65
C THR A 261 12.93 -16.18 -12.06
N ILE A 262 12.25 -15.47 -12.97
CA ILE A 262 12.74 -15.23 -14.34
C ILE A 262 14.06 -14.45 -14.31
N CYS A 263 14.20 -13.48 -13.40
CA CYS A 263 15.43 -12.73 -13.22
C CYS A 263 16.62 -13.65 -12.88
N PHE A 264 16.44 -14.58 -11.94
CA PHE A 264 17.48 -15.57 -11.61
C PHE A 264 17.86 -16.45 -12.80
N LYS A 265 16.86 -16.96 -13.53
CA LYS A 265 17.10 -17.81 -14.71
C LYS A 265 17.85 -17.08 -15.82
N LEU A 266 17.62 -15.77 -15.99
CA LEU A 266 18.29 -14.96 -17.00
C LEU A 266 19.69 -14.50 -16.59
N LEU A 267 19.95 -14.29 -15.29
CA LEU A 267 21.28 -13.95 -14.77
C LEU A 267 22.26 -15.13 -14.84
N GLY A 268 21.76 -16.36 -14.68
CA GLY A 268 22.59 -17.57 -14.62
C GLY A 268 23.30 -17.75 -13.27
N GLY A 269 23.97 -18.90 -13.11
CA GLY A 269 24.61 -19.28 -11.84
C GLY A 269 25.70 -18.33 -11.36
N ASP A 270 26.51 -17.79 -12.28
CA ASP A 270 27.69 -16.98 -11.93
C ASP A 270 27.36 -15.57 -11.41
N LYS A 271 26.12 -15.09 -11.60
CA LYS A 271 25.69 -13.72 -11.26
C LYS A 271 24.45 -13.66 -10.39
N GLN A 272 24.16 -14.71 -9.63
CA GLN A 272 23.01 -14.72 -8.70
C GLN A 272 23.11 -13.61 -7.62
N ASN A 273 24.33 -13.18 -7.26
CA ASN A 273 24.53 -12.08 -6.32
C ASN A 273 24.19 -10.69 -6.90
N ASP A 274 24.02 -10.57 -8.22
CA ASP A 274 23.67 -9.31 -8.91
C ASP A 274 22.14 -9.11 -9.01
N VAL A 275 21.33 -10.00 -8.43
CA VAL A 275 19.87 -9.90 -8.45
C VAL A 275 19.38 -8.60 -7.84
N GLY A 276 20.00 -8.16 -6.73
CA GLY A 276 19.69 -6.88 -6.10
C GLY A 276 19.87 -5.69 -7.06
N LEU A 277 20.85 -5.75 -7.98
CA LEU A 277 21.07 -4.72 -9.00
C LEU A 277 19.96 -4.63 -10.04
N GLN A 278 19.16 -5.69 -10.21
CA GLN A 278 17.99 -5.67 -11.09
C GLN A 278 16.74 -5.17 -10.34
N MET A 279 16.62 -5.52 -9.05
CA MET A 279 15.50 -5.10 -8.21
C MET A 279 15.49 -3.60 -7.94
N LEU A 280 16.66 -2.94 -7.86
CA LEU A 280 16.75 -1.50 -7.59
C LEU A 280 15.96 -0.64 -8.59
N TRP A 281 15.81 -1.07 -9.84
CA TRP A 281 15.06 -0.33 -10.86
C TRP A 281 13.56 -0.30 -10.56
N GLY A 282 13.06 -1.32 -9.85
CA GLY A 282 11.69 -1.34 -9.33
C GLY A 282 11.47 -0.31 -8.22
N SER A 283 12.40 -0.22 -7.28
CA SER A 283 12.35 0.78 -6.19
C SER A 283 12.48 2.21 -6.71
N ALA A 284 13.39 2.43 -7.67
CA ALA A 284 13.56 3.73 -8.31
C ALA A 284 12.28 4.19 -9.02
N SER A 285 11.58 3.29 -9.71
CA SER A 285 10.32 3.63 -10.39
C SER A 285 9.18 3.88 -9.40
N TRP A 286 9.10 3.11 -8.32
CA TRP A 286 8.09 3.28 -7.28
C TRP A 286 8.20 4.65 -6.60
N GLY A 287 9.41 5.03 -6.16
CA GLY A 287 9.65 6.31 -5.50
C GLY A 287 9.32 7.51 -6.40
N LEU A 288 9.81 7.50 -7.65
CA LEU A 288 9.59 8.60 -8.59
C LEU A 288 8.11 8.77 -8.95
N LEU A 289 7.44 7.68 -9.34
CA LEU A 289 6.08 7.77 -9.85
C LEU A 289 5.05 7.96 -8.73
N SER A 290 5.29 7.48 -7.51
CA SER A 290 4.37 7.73 -6.39
C SER A 290 4.21 9.24 -6.13
N VAL A 291 5.32 10.00 -6.17
CA VAL A 291 5.28 11.46 -5.99
C VAL A 291 4.67 12.16 -7.20
N ALA A 292 5.11 11.79 -8.41
CA ALA A 292 4.57 12.39 -9.64
C ALA A 292 3.05 12.21 -9.74
N THR A 293 2.55 11.04 -9.35
CA THR A 293 1.11 10.72 -9.36
C THR A 293 0.35 11.53 -8.33
N GLY A 294 0.84 11.62 -7.09
CA GLY A 294 0.21 12.41 -6.04
C GLY A 294 0.04 13.87 -6.47
N PHE A 295 1.13 14.48 -6.96
CA PHE A 295 1.10 15.86 -7.44
C PHE A 295 0.13 16.06 -8.62
N ALA A 296 0.12 15.13 -9.58
CA ALA A 296 -0.76 15.20 -10.74
C ALA A 296 -2.24 15.06 -10.35
N VAL A 297 -2.57 14.15 -9.43
CA VAL A 297 -3.95 13.97 -8.94
C VAL A 297 -4.40 15.20 -8.18
N ASP A 298 -3.57 15.76 -7.30
CA ASP A 298 -3.93 16.96 -6.54
C ASP A 298 -4.19 18.15 -7.49
N SER A 299 -3.28 18.42 -8.44
CA SER A 299 -3.41 19.53 -9.40
C SER A 299 -4.62 19.38 -10.34
N LEU A 300 -4.88 18.16 -10.84
CA LEU A 300 -5.99 17.90 -11.78
C LEU A 300 -7.37 17.80 -11.10
N SER A 301 -7.37 17.69 -9.77
CA SER A 301 -8.58 17.60 -8.94
C SER A 301 -8.97 18.93 -8.29
N GLU A 302 -8.21 20.00 -8.49
CA GLU A 302 -8.56 21.33 -7.98
C GLU A 302 -9.93 21.78 -8.52
N GLY A 303 -10.80 22.22 -7.61
CA GLY A 303 -12.13 22.72 -7.96
C GLY A 303 -13.10 21.67 -8.50
N LYS A 304 -12.90 20.37 -8.17
CA LYS A 304 -13.87 19.29 -8.42
C LYS A 304 -14.35 18.68 -7.09
N PRO A 305 -15.63 18.24 -6.99
CA PRO A 305 -16.16 17.60 -5.77
C PRO A 305 -15.56 16.21 -5.53
N VAL A 306 -15.20 15.50 -6.61
CA VAL A 306 -14.57 14.17 -6.59
C VAL A 306 -13.23 14.23 -7.32
N ARG A 307 -12.22 13.54 -6.77
CA ARG A 307 -10.87 13.49 -7.35
C ARG A 307 -10.86 12.81 -8.71
N ASP A 308 -10.08 13.36 -9.63
CA ASP A 308 -9.97 12.84 -11.00
C ASP A 308 -8.75 11.93 -11.16
N PHE A 309 -9.00 10.61 -11.19
CA PHE A 309 -7.97 9.60 -11.39
C PHE A 309 -7.78 9.20 -12.86
N THR A 310 -8.46 9.87 -13.81
CA THR A 310 -8.49 9.44 -15.22
C THR A 310 -7.09 9.37 -15.85
N TYR A 311 -6.24 10.35 -15.58
CA TYR A 311 -4.84 10.34 -16.03
C TYR A 311 -4.07 9.11 -15.54
N VAL A 312 -4.25 8.73 -14.27
CA VAL A 312 -3.56 7.59 -13.64
C VAL A 312 -3.87 6.29 -14.38
N TYR A 313 -5.13 6.08 -14.77
CA TYR A 313 -5.54 4.89 -15.53
C TYR A 313 -4.86 4.81 -16.91
N TYR A 314 -4.79 5.93 -17.64
CA TYR A 314 -4.15 5.96 -18.96
C TYR A 314 -2.64 5.69 -18.88
N VAL A 315 -1.93 6.32 -17.94
CA VAL A 315 -0.49 6.09 -17.76
C VAL A 315 -0.23 4.64 -17.32
N THR A 316 -1.05 4.11 -16.42
CA THR A 316 -0.97 2.71 -15.97
C THR A 316 -1.16 1.75 -17.15
N ALA A 317 -2.12 2.00 -18.05
CA ALA A 317 -2.33 1.18 -19.24
C ALA A 317 -1.11 1.19 -20.17
N VAL A 318 -0.52 2.37 -20.42
CA VAL A 318 0.70 2.50 -21.25
C VAL A 318 1.86 1.71 -20.63
N LEU A 319 2.08 1.82 -19.32
CA LEU A 319 3.14 1.09 -18.63
C LEU A 319 2.95 -0.44 -18.70
N PHE A 320 1.71 -0.93 -18.60
CA PHE A 320 1.44 -2.36 -18.78
C PHE A 320 1.70 -2.83 -20.21
N VAL A 321 1.37 -2.03 -21.23
CA VAL A 321 1.69 -2.35 -22.64
C VAL A 321 3.21 -2.39 -22.85
N LEU A 322 3.94 -1.42 -22.29
CA LEU A 322 5.41 -1.40 -22.35
C LEU A 322 6.02 -2.61 -21.62
N ASN A 323 5.46 -3.00 -20.48
CA ASN A 323 5.88 -4.20 -19.76
C ASN A 323 5.62 -5.48 -20.59
N ALA A 324 4.46 -5.59 -21.22
CA ALA A 324 4.13 -6.73 -22.08
C ALA A 324 5.04 -6.80 -23.30
N ALA A 325 5.33 -5.66 -23.93
CA ALA A 325 6.27 -5.58 -25.05
C ALA A 325 7.69 -6.00 -24.63
N ALA A 326 8.19 -5.47 -23.51
CA ALA A 326 9.48 -5.89 -22.95
C ALA A 326 9.50 -7.40 -22.63
N GLY A 327 8.39 -7.90 -22.09
CA GLY A 327 8.19 -9.31 -21.78
C GLY A 327 8.22 -10.23 -23.00
N LEU A 328 7.62 -9.80 -24.10
CA LEU A 328 7.61 -10.54 -25.36
C LEU A 328 8.99 -10.56 -26.02
N CYS A 329 9.73 -9.46 -25.94
CA CYS A 329 11.05 -9.30 -26.58
C CYS A 329 12.17 -10.15 -25.97
N PHE A 330 12.08 -10.57 -24.70
CA PHE A 330 13.14 -11.39 -24.09
C PHE A 330 12.96 -12.87 -24.39
N ASP A 331 14.04 -13.57 -24.73
CA ASP A 331 14.00 -15.01 -25.00
C ASP A 331 14.51 -15.79 -23.79
N LEU A 332 13.61 -16.55 -23.15
CA LEU A 332 13.96 -17.38 -22.01
C LEU A 332 14.34 -18.76 -22.55
N LYS A 333 15.64 -19.03 -22.66
CA LYS A 333 16.15 -20.36 -23.01
C LYS A 333 15.87 -21.30 -21.85
N GLU A 334 14.74 -21.99 -21.91
CA GLU A 334 14.44 -23.06 -20.97
C GLU A 334 15.34 -24.25 -21.26
N ASP A 335 16.10 -24.66 -20.25
CA ASP A 335 16.92 -25.86 -20.35
C ASP A 335 16.03 -27.10 -20.38
N LYS A 336 15.73 -27.56 -21.60
CA LYS A 336 14.94 -28.78 -21.84
C LYS A 336 15.67 -30.03 -21.34
N THR A 337 16.99 -29.97 -21.12
CA THR A 337 17.82 -31.09 -20.65
C THR A 337 17.89 -31.21 -19.13
N ALA A 338 17.50 -30.16 -18.39
CA ALA A 338 17.38 -30.23 -16.93
C ALA A 338 16.41 -31.36 -16.53
N LEU A 339 16.82 -32.20 -15.58
CA LEU A 339 16.04 -33.34 -15.08
C LEU A 339 14.64 -32.89 -14.65
N ARG A 340 13.60 -33.54 -15.19
CA ARG A 340 12.22 -33.34 -14.74
C ARG A 340 12.08 -33.99 -13.37
N SER A 341 11.88 -33.21 -12.31
CA SER A 341 11.48 -33.77 -11.01
C SER A 341 10.23 -34.61 -11.23
N SER A 342 10.34 -35.92 -11.05
CA SER A 342 9.23 -36.88 -11.23
C SER A 342 8.16 -36.74 -10.14
N GLY A 343 8.42 -35.91 -9.12
CA GLY A 343 7.46 -35.55 -8.08
C GLY A 343 7.79 -34.22 -7.41
N ILE A 344 7.53 -33.10 -8.09
CA ILE A 344 7.71 -31.73 -7.56
C ILE A 344 7.15 -31.60 -6.14
N VAL A 345 5.93 -32.10 -5.90
CA VAL A 345 5.27 -32.05 -4.59
C VAL A 345 6.03 -32.87 -3.54
N ARG A 346 6.60 -34.02 -3.90
CA ARG A 346 7.37 -34.87 -2.98
C ARG A 346 8.71 -34.22 -2.62
N ASP A 347 9.43 -33.75 -3.62
CA ASP A 347 10.78 -33.17 -3.43
C ASP A 347 10.69 -31.86 -2.65
N VAL A 348 9.69 -31.02 -2.96
CA VAL A 348 9.41 -29.79 -2.20
C VAL A 348 8.93 -30.11 -0.79
N ARG A 349 8.02 -31.09 -0.61
CA ARG A 349 7.57 -31.50 0.73
C ARG A 349 8.74 -31.97 1.59
N GLN A 350 9.63 -32.79 1.04
CA GLN A 350 10.80 -33.29 1.75
C GLN A 350 11.73 -32.14 2.14
N GLN A 351 11.99 -31.20 1.23
CA GLN A 351 12.86 -30.06 1.53
C GLN A 351 12.24 -29.10 2.55
N VAL A 352 10.94 -28.81 2.45
CA VAL A 352 10.24 -27.82 3.29
C VAL A 352 10.00 -28.34 4.71
N PHE A 353 9.55 -29.59 4.86
CA PHE A 353 9.13 -30.11 6.16
C PHE A 353 10.19 -30.94 6.87
N THR A 354 11.21 -31.44 6.17
CA THR A 354 12.24 -32.29 6.78
C THR A 354 13.54 -31.54 7.06
N ASN A 355 13.81 -30.40 6.40
CA ASN A 355 15.02 -29.62 6.63
C ASN A 355 14.82 -28.58 7.75
N PRO A 356 15.44 -28.75 8.94
CA PRO A 356 15.28 -27.81 10.05
C PRO A 356 15.83 -26.42 9.74
N LYS A 357 16.89 -26.31 8.91
CA LYS A 357 17.46 -25.00 8.50
C LYS A 357 16.44 -24.21 7.67
N PHE A 358 15.67 -24.87 6.81
CA PHE A 358 14.62 -24.25 6.01
C PHE A 358 13.45 -23.76 6.88
N LEU A 359 13.04 -24.53 7.90
CA LEU A 359 11.96 -24.14 8.80
C LEU A 359 12.31 -22.91 9.65
N ILE A 360 13.53 -22.83 10.16
CA ILE A 360 14.03 -21.66 10.91
C ILE A 360 14.02 -20.43 9.99
N PHE A 361 14.55 -20.58 8.77
CA PHE A 361 14.51 -19.52 7.77
C PHE A 361 13.08 -19.05 7.48
N LEU A 362 12.14 -19.98 7.30
CA LEU A 362 10.73 -19.66 7.03
C LEU A 362 10.10 -18.90 8.21
N ALA A 363 10.40 -19.29 9.45
CA ALA A 363 9.93 -18.59 10.64
C ALA A 363 10.48 -17.16 10.72
N CYS A 364 11.76 -16.96 10.39
CA CYS A 364 12.35 -15.62 10.29
C CYS A 364 11.71 -14.78 9.19
N VAL A 365 11.43 -15.37 8.03
CA VAL A 365 10.72 -14.70 6.93
C VAL A 365 9.32 -14.26 7.36
N VAL A 366 8.58 -15.09 8.11
CA VAL A 366 7.27 -14.71 8.68
C VAL A 366 7.40 -13.54 9.65
N ALA A 367 8.40 -13.56 10.55
CA ALA A 367 8.64 -12.47 11.50
C ALA A 367 9.03 -11.16 10.80
N CYS A 368 9.89 -11.22 9.79
CA CYS A 368 10.22 -10.09 8.94
C CYS A 368 8.99 -9.58 8.17
N GLY A 369 8.14 -10.47 7.65
CA GLY A 369 6.89 -10.10 6.99
C GLY A 369 5.91 -9.40 7.91
N ALA A 370 5.78 -9.87 9.16
CA ALA A 370 4.98 -9.19 10.17
C ALA A 370 5.53 -7.79 10.47
N SER A 371 6.84 -7.65 10.60
CA SER A 371 7.51 -6.36 10.78
C SER A 371 7.29 -5.42 9.58
N SER A 372 7.47 -5.91 8.35
CA SER A 372 7.22 -5.14 7.11
C SER A 372 5.77 -4.69 6.97
N ALA A 373 4.81 -5.43 7.51
CA ALA A 373 3.41 -4.98 7.53
C ALA A 373 3.16 -3.81 8.45
N LEU A 374 3.89 -3.69 9.56
CA LEU A 374 3.67 -2.62 10.54
C LEU A 374 3.98 -1.23 9.96
N ILE A 375 5.22 -0.97 9.57
CA ILE A 375 5.53 -0.86 8.15
C ILE A 375 4.51 -0.15 7.24
N TRP A 376 4.14 -0.91 6.22
CA TRP A 376 3.29 -0.50 5.12
C TRP A 376 1.90 -0.01 5.56
N ASN A 377 1.37 -0.48 6.69
CA ASN A 377 0.02 -0.13 7.13
C ASN A 377 -0.05 1.05 8.11
N TYR A 378 0.95 1.21 8.98
CA TYR A 378 0.86 2.13 10.12
C TYR A 378 1.92 3.23 10.13
N LEU A 379 2.98 3.18 9.32
CA LEU A 379 4.01 4.23 9.35
C LEU A 379 3.48 5.61 8.98
N LEU A 380 2.73 5.73 7.89
CA LEU A 380 2.17 7.03 7.46
C LEU A 380 1.19 7.58 8.50
N TRP A 381 0.47 6.70 9.18
CA TRP A 381 -0.44 7.08 10.25
C TRP A 381 0.33 7.53 11.51
N PHE A 382 1.42 6.86 11.84
CA PHE A 382 2.32 7.26 12.92
C PHE A 382 2.90 8.65 12.71
N ILE A 383 3.36 8.98 11.50
CA ILE A 383 3.89 10.32 11.18
C ILE A 383 2.82 11.40 11.44
N VAL A 384 1.57 11.13 11.07
CA VAL A 384 0.44 12.04 11.33
C VAL A 384 0.21 12.19 12.84
N GLU A 385 0.26 11.10 13.60
CA GLU A 385 0.04 11.13 15.05
C GLU A 385 1.15 11.90 15.77
N VAL A 386 2.42 11.69 15.41
CA VAL A 386 3.53 12.45 16.00
C VAL A 386 3.44 13.93 15.65
N ALA A 387 3.07 14.27 14.41
CA ALA A 387 2.87 15.66 14.03
C ALA A 387 1.74 16.33 14.83
N ARG A 388 0.67 15.59 15.15
CA ARG A 388 -0.43 16.08 16.00
C ARG A 388 0.02 16.40 17.42
N GLU A 389 0.96 15.63 17.97
CA GLU A 389 1.49 15.87 19.30
C GLU A 389 2.37 17.13 19.40
N GLU A 390 3.03 17.55 18.31
CA GLU A 390 3.80 18.81 18.28
C GLU A 390 2.92 20.06 18.12
N GLY A 391 1.74 19.95 17.49
CA GLY A 391 0.79 21.04 17.36
C GLY A 391 -0.15 20.91 16.15
N CYS A 392 -1.28 21.62 16.19
CA CYS A 392 -2.34 21.53 15.16
C CYS A 392 -2.22 22.53 14.01
N SER A 393 -1.24 23.45 14.03
CA SER A 393 -1.06 24.46 12.96
C SER A 393 -0.75 23.78 11.61
N ASP A 394 -1.33 24.29 10.52
CA ASP A 394 -1.08 23.96 9.10
C ASP A 394 -0.50 22.56 8.79
N THR A 395 -1.21 21.49 9.12
CA THR A 395 -0.77 20.09 8.86
C THR A 395 -0.72 19.68 7.37
N ILE A 396 -0.68 20.65 6.44
CA ILE A 396 -0.43 20.44 5.01
C ILE A 396 0.96 19.81 4.79
N TRP A 397 1.99 20.25 5.52
CA TRP A 397 3.35 19.72 5.38
C TRP A 397 3.45 18.23 5.75
N VAL A 398 2.53 17.69 6.54
CA VAL A 398 2.52 16.27 6.95
C VAL A 398 2.30 15.35 5.75
N ARG A 399 1.47 15.78 4.79
CA ARG A 399 1.26 15.02 3.53
C ARG A 399 2.54 14.99 2.70
N THR A 400 3.22 16.14 2.60
CA THR A 400 4.52 16.25 1.93
C THR A 400 5.57 15.39 2.62
N LEU A 401 5.60 15.39 3.95
CA LEU A 401 6.52 14.57 4.75
C LEU A 401 6.30 13.08 4.52
N ASN A 402 5.05 12.62 4.44
CA ASN A 402 4.71 11.24 4.10
C ASN A 402 5.24 10.84 2.71
N GLY A 403 5.09 11.71 1.71
CA GLY A 403 5.65 11.49 0.37
C GLY A 403 7.18 11.48 0.37
N LEU A 404 7.81 12.41 1.08
CA LEU A 404 9.26 12.49 1.24
C LEU A 404 9.83 11.26 1.96
N ALA A 405 9.15 10.75 2.98
CA ALA A 405 9.55 9.55 3.70
C ALA A 405 9.66 8.35 2.73
N ILE A 406 8.67 8.14 1.87
CA ILE A 406 8.70 7.08 0.84
C ILE A 406 9.84 7.32 -0.17
N CYS A 407 10.07 8.56 -0.59
CA CYS A 407 11.21 8.89 -1.44
C CYS A 407 12.55 8.53 -0.79
N VAL A 408 12.72 8.87 0.50
CA VAL A 408 13.95 8.57 1.23
C VAL A 408 14.13 7.06 1.40
N GLN A 409 13.06 6.33 1.71
CA GLN A 409 13.06 4.86 1.74
C GLN A 409 13.56 4.28 0.42
N CYS A 410 13.04 4.72 -0.73
CA CYS A 410 13.40 4.16 -2.03
C CYS A 410 14.82 4.58 -2.49
N TYR A 411 15.13 5.87 -2.46
CA TYR A 411 16.36 6.40 -3.06
C TYR A 411 17.60 6.29 -2.18
N PHE A 412 17.46 6.59 -0.89
CA PHE A 412 18.59 6.60 0.05
C PHE A 412 18.69 5.30 0.85
N GLY A 413 17.56 4.63 1.10
CA GLY A 413 17.53 3.31 1.72
C GLY A 413 17.73 2.18 0.70
N GLU A 414 16.72 1.92 -0.11
CA GLU A 414 16.65 0.70 -0.92
C GLU A 414 17.73 0.62 -2.01
N ILE A 415 17.95 1.69 -2.79
CA ILE A 415 18.92 1.64 -3.90
C ILE A 415 20.35 1.30 -3.42
N PRO A 416 20.94 1.99 -2.43
CA PRO A 416 22.30 1.67 -1.96
C PRO A 416 22.40 0.26 -1.38
N PHE A 417 21.40 -0.17 -0.60
CA PHE A 417 21.42 -1.50 0.02
C PHE A 417 21.14 -2.62 -1.00
N TYR A 418 20.39 -2.38 -2.08
CA TYR A 418 20.29 -3.33 -3.19
C TYR A 418 21.62 -3.50 -3.92
N ILE A 419 22.38 -2.43 -4.12
CA ILE A 419 23.74 -2.51 -4.70
C ILE A 419 24.69 -3.26 -3.76
N LEU A 420 24.58 -3.04 -2.46
CA LEU A 420 25.44 -3.67 -1.45
C LEU A 420 25.02 -5.11 -1.09
N SER A 421 23.77 -5.48 -1.36
CA SER A 421 23.15 -6.74 -0.91
C SER A 421 23.96 -7.98 -1.31
N GLY A 422 24.42 -8.07 -2.55
CA GLY A 422 25.23 -9.19 -3.03
C GLY A 422 26.54 -9.35 -2.25
N ARG A 423 27.20 -8.24 -1.89
CA ARG A 423 28.42 -8.24 -1.07
C ARG A 423 28.15 -8.59 0.39
N MET A 424 26.99 -8.20 0.93
CA MET A 424 26.59 -8.57 2.29
C MET A 424 26.32 -10.06 2.36
N ILE A 425 25.55 -10.59 1.41
CA ILE A 425 25.19 -12.01 1.33
C ILE A 425 26.46 -12.86 1.13
N SER A 426 27.39 -12.42 0.27
CA SER A 426 28.63 -13.18 0.04
C SER A 426 29.64 -13.11 1.19
N LYS A 427 29.60 -12.08 2.05
CA LYS A 427 30.51 -11.96 3.20
C LYS A 427 29.96 -12.54 4.49
N LEU A 428 28.67 -12.33 4.74
CA LEU A 428 28.02 -12.70 6.01
C LEU A 428 27.28 -14.04 5.89
N GLY A 429 26.90 -14.44 4.68
CA GLY A 429 25.99 -15.54 4.42
C GLY A 429 24.53 -15.16 4.63
N HIS A 430 23.63 -15.89 3.96
CA HIS A 430 22.18 -15.65 4.00
C HIS A 430 21.60 -15.65 5.42
N SER A 431 22.09 -16.55 6.28
CA SER A 431 21.57 -16.77 7.63
C SER A 431 21.88 -15.59 8.57
N ASN A 432 23.11 -15.10 8.57
CA ASN A 432 23.51 -13.93 9.37
C ASN A 432 22.90 -12.63 8.82
N CYS A 433 22.73 -12.53 7.49
CA CYS A 433 21.99 -11.42 6.89
C CYS A 433 20.57 -11.32 7.44
N MET A 434 19.87 -12.44 7.65
CA MET A 434 18.53 -12.42 8.26
C MET A 434 18.55 -11.94 9.71
N SER A 435 19.54 -12.32 10.51
CA SER A 435 19.71 -11.78 11.88
C SER A 435 19.94 -10.27 11.86
N LEU A 436 20.76 -9.78 10.93
CA LEU A 436 21.03 -8.35 10.75
C LEU A 436 19.77 -7.58 10.35
N VAL A 437 18.93 -8.14 9.49
CA VAL A 437 17.62 -7.56 9.12
C VAL A 437 16.71 -7.43 10.35
N LEU A 438 16.59 -8.48 11.18
CA LEU A 438 15.78 -8.45 12.40
C LEU A 438 16.27 -7.40 13.40
N LEU A 439 17.60 -7.28 13.58
CA LEU A 439 18.19 -6.19 14.37
C LEU A 439 17.88 -4.82 13.77
N GLY A 440 17.94 -4.69 12.44
CA GLY A 440 17.56 -3.47 11.73
C GLY A 440 16.12 -3.05 12.01
N PHE A 441 15.18 -4.00 12.01
CA PHE A 441 13.79 -3.73 12.41
C PHE A 441 13.70 -3.32 13.89
N GLY A 442 14.43 -4.01 14.77
CA GLY A 442 14.49 -3.69 16.20
C GLY A 442 14.94 -2.25 16.46
N LEU A 443 16.05 -1.84 15.84
CA LEU A 443 16.58 -0.48 15.92
C LEU A 443 15.60 0.54 15.35
N ARG A 444 15.07 0.29 14.15
CA ARG A 444 14.15 1.20 13.46
C ARG A 444 12.87 1.45 14.26
N PHE A 445 12.24 0.40 14.77
CA PHE A 445 11.01 0.53 15.56
C PHE A 445 11.23 1.17 16.92
N THR A 446 12.33 0.84 17.60
CA THR A 446 12.70 1.49 18.86
C THR A 446 12.97 2.98 18.65
N ALA A 447 13.62 3.35 17.54
CA ALA A 447 13.86 4.75 17.19
C ALA A 447 12.55 5.52 16.94
N TYR A 448 11.53 4.90 16.33
CA TYR A 448 10.20 5.51 16.19
C TYR A 448 9.56 5.85 17.54
N TYR A 449 9.69 4.99 18.55
CA TYR A 449 9.12 5.26 19.87
C TYR A 449 9.64 6.57 20.49
N PHE A 450 10.95 6.84 20.37
CA PHE A 450 11.59 8.05 20.92
C PHE A 450 11.41 9.31 20.05
N LEU A 451 10.74 9.18 18.90
CA LEU A 451 10.60 10.27 17.95
C LEU A 451 9.59 11.29 18.44
N LYS A 452 10.06 12.50 18.75
CA LYS A 452 9.22 13.64 19.14
C LYS A 452 8.95 14.56 17.95
N ASN A 453 10.00 14.88 17.19
CA ASN A 453 9.89 15.74 16.03
C ASN A 453 9.76 14.91 14.73
N PRO A 454 8.69 15.13 13.94
CA PRO A 454 8.32 14.30 12.80
C PRO A 454 9.35 14.34 11.67
N TRP A 455 10.13 15.41 11.53
CA TRP A 455 11.15 15.53 10.47
C TRP A 455 12.31 14.54 10.64
N TRP A 456 12.58 14.09 11.87
CA TRP A 456 13.58 13.05 12.14
C TRP A 456 13.19 11.68 11.59
N ILE A 457 11.97 11.50 11.07
CA ILE A 457 11.60 10.27 10.39
C ILE A 457 12.47 10.06 9.13
N LEU A 458 12.82 11.13 8.41
CA LEU A 458 13.54 11.06 7.14
C LEU A 458 14.89 10.31 7.26
N PRO A 459 15.82 10.69 8.15
CA PRO A 459 17.07 9.93 8.31
C PRO A 459 16.83 8.50 8.80
N LEU A 460 15.80 8.24 9.61
CA LEU A 460 15.47 6.88 10.05
C LEU A 460 14.97 5.99 8.92
N GLU A 461 14.30 6.57 7.91
CA GLU A 461 13.81 5.85 6.75
C GLU A 461 14.94 5.28 5.87
N ILE A 462 16.18 5.74 6.02
CA ILE A 462 17.35 5.13 5.34
C ILE A 462 17.53 3.68 5.80
N LEU A 463 17.17 3.35 7.05
CA LEU A 463 17.21 1.97 7.56
C LEU A 463 16.27 1.02 6.81
N ASN A 464 15.33 1.56 6.01
CA ASN A 464 14.51 0.76 5.12
C ASN A 464 15.33 -0.06 4.12
N GLY A 465 16.48 0.46 3.68
CA GLY A 465 17.40 -0.31 2.86
C GLY A 465 17.86 -1.60 3.53
N LEU A 466 18.30 -1.50 4.79
CA LEU A 466 18.73 -2.66 5.56
C LEU A 466 17.56 -3.61 5.84
N THR A 467 16.39 -3.10 6.21
CA THR A 467 15.28 -3.96 6.63
C THR A 467 14.51 -4.57 5.46
N PHE A 468 14.42 -3.90 4.32
CA PHE A 468 13.60 -4.33 3.18
C PHE A 468 14.44 -4.78 1.98
N ALA A 469 15.42 -3.98 1.52
CA ALA A 469 16.20 -4.34 0.34
C ALA A 469 17.13 -5.55 0.60
N THR A 470 17.83 -5.57 1.74
CA THR A 470 18.64 -6.73 2.15
C THR A 470 17.77 -7.96 2.39
N LEU A 471 16.62 -7.80 3.05
CA LEU A 471 15.66 -8.89 3.28
C LEU A 471 15.17 -9.50 1.96
N ASN A 472 14.68 -8.68 1.03
CA ASN A 472 14.14 -9.14 -0.23
C ASN A 472 15.21 -9.88 -1.05
N SER A 473 16.42 -9.34 -1.10
CA SER A 473 17.55 -9.97 -1.78
C SER A 473 17.93 -11.31 -1.13
N ALA A 474 18.09 -11.35 0.19
CA ALA A 474 18.46 -12.56 0.93
C ALA A 474 17.37 -13.64 0.87
N MET A 475 16.10 -13.22 0.91
CA MET A 475 14.95 -14.13 0.84
C MET A 475 14.90 -14.87 -0.50
N VAL A 476 15.01 -14.14 -1.61
CA VAL A 476 14.88 -14.73 -2.95
C VAL A 476 16.13 -15.54 -3.34
N THR A 477 17.33 -15.05 -3.00
CA THR A 477 18.60 -15.78 -3.23
C THR A 477 18.65 -17.08 -2.44
N TYR A 478 18.29 -17.06 -1.15
CA TYR A 478 18.30 -18.26 -0.33
C TYR A 478 17.22 -19.28 -0.76
N ALA A 479 16.03 -18.81 -1.12
CA ALA A 479 14.97 -19.66 -1.65
C ALA A 479 15.39 -20.34 -2.96
N ASN A 480 16.12 -19.64 -3.84
CA ASN A 480 16.66 -20.24 -5.06
C ASN A 480 17.75 -21.28 -4.75
N ALA A 481 18.69 -20.93 -3.86
CA ALA A 481 19.82 -21.81 -3.49
C ALA A 481 19.38 -23.12 -2.82
N LEU A 482 18.27 -23.09 -2.05
CA LEU A 482 17.72 -24.29 -1.40
C LEU A 482 16.74 -25.08 -2.29
N ALA A 483 16.39 -24.58 -3.47
CA ALA A 483 15.44 -25.22 -4.35
C ALA A 483 16.06 -26.43 -5.07
N PRO A 484 15.41 -27.61 -5.02
CA PRO A 484 15.74 -28.69 -5.93
C PRO A 484 15.64 -28.24 -7.39
N ALA A 485 16.52 -28.76 -8.24
CA ALA A 485 16.56 -28.42 -9.66
C ALA A 485 15.17 -28.58 -10.33
N GLY A 486 14.70 -27.51 -10.97
CA GLY A 486 13.38 -27.47 -11.61
C GLY A 486 12.21 -27.12 -10.69
N THR A 487 12.46 -26.74 -9.42
CA THR A 487 11.42 -26.31 -8.45
C THR A 487 11.66 -24.92 -7.87
N GLU A 488 12.53 -24.13 -8.50
CA GLU A 488 12.94 -22.79 -8.06
C GLU A 488 11.75 -21.84 -7.86
N ALA A 489 10.80 -21.80 -8.82
CA ALA A 489 9.63 -20.92 -8.70
C ALA A 489 8.76 -21.36 -7.54
N THR A 490 8.59 -22.67 -7.36
CA THR A 490 7.75 -23.27 -6.31
C THR A 490 8.27 -22.91 -4.92
N VAL A 491 9.58 -23.08 -4.69
CA VAL A 491 10.19 -22.74 -3.39
C VAL A 491 10.14 -21.23 -3.15
N GLN A 492 10.45 -20.39 -4.15
CA GLN A 492 10.28 -18.94 -4.04
C GLN A 492 8.82 -18.55 -3.77
N GLY A 493 7.86 -19.25 -4.38
CA GLY A 493 6.43 -19.08 -4.16
C GLY A 493 6.01 -19.40 -2.73
N ILE A 494 6.52 -20.48 -2.15
CA ILE A 494 6.27 -20.87 -0.75
C ILE A 494 6.84 -19.83 0.22
N VAL A 495 8.10 -19.42 0.01
CA VAL A 495 8.76 -18.42 0.87
C VAL A 495 8.03 -17.08 0.77
N SER A 496 7.65 -16.66 -0.43
CA SER A 496 6.88 -15.44 -0.66
C SER A 496 5.46 -15.50 -0.09
N ALA A 497 4.86 -16.69 -0.06
CA ALA A 497 3.56 -16.93 0.56
C ALA A 497 3.66 -16.90 2.09
N ALA A 498 4.75 -17.38 2.68
CA ALA A 498 5.00 -17.23 4.11
C ALA A 498 5.25 -15.75 4.49
N PHE A 499 6.04 -15.02 3.70
CA PHE A 499 6.30 -13.59 3.91
C PHE A 499 5.01 -12.75 3.85
N GLU A 500 4.30 -12.76 2.72
CA GLU A 500 3.14 -11.89 2.50
C GLU A 500 1.80 -12.49 2.96
N GLY A 501 1.67 -13.81 2.95
CA GLY A 501 0.42 -14.48 3.27
C GLY A 501 0.26 -14.67 4.78
N ILE A 502 1.29 -15.18 5.46
CA ILE A 502 1.28 -15.39 6.92
C ILE A 502 1.83 -14.16 7.63
N GLY A 503 3.07 -13.77 7.34
CA GLY A 503 3.77 -12.69 8.03
C GLY A 503 3.02 -11.37 7.96
N VAL A 504 2.79 -10.86 6.76
CA VAL A 504 2.13 -9.55 6.59
C VAL A 504 0.73 -9.51 7.20
N SER A 505 -0.06 -10.58 7.04
CA SER A 505 -1.40 -10.69 7.63
C SER A 505 -1.35 -10.68 9.16
N LEU A 506 -0.43 -11.44 9.76
CA LEU A 506 -0.25 -11.50 11.20
C LEU A 506 0.17 -10.14 11.76
N GLY A 507 1.14 -9.47 11.12
CA GLY A 507 1.59 -8.14 11.52
C GLY A 507 0.49 -7.09 11.45
N ALA A 508 -0.29 -7.05 10.36
CA ALA A 508 -1.42 -6.13 10.24
C ALA A 508 -2.51 -6.42 11.28
N PHE A 509 -2.86 -7.69 11.51
CA PHE A 509 -3.86 -8.03 12.51
C PHE A 509 -3.41 -7.66 13.93
N MET A 510 -2.22 -8.09 14.34
CA MET A 510 -1.67 -7.81 15.67
C MET A 510 -1.46 -6.31 15.88
N GLY A 511 -0.94 -5.61 14.86
CA GLY A 511 -0.75 -4.16 14.89
C GLY A 511 -2.05 -3.43 15.19
N SER A 512 -3.12 -3.77 14.46
CA SER A 512 -4.45 -3.18 14.67
C SER A 512 -4.98 -3.36 16.10
N GLN A 513 -4.77 -4.53 16.70
CA GLN A 513 -5.23 -4.81 18.08
C GLN A 513 -4.44 -4.02 19.14
N VAL A 514 -3.11 -3.98 19.01
CA VAL A 514 -2.24 -3.23 19.92
C VAL A 514 -2.55 -1.73 19.83
N ILE A 515 -2.73 -1.22 18.61
CA ILE A 515 -3.13 0.16 18.37
C ILE A 515 -4.43 0.50 19.12
N ARG A 516 -5.45 -0.36 19.02
CA ARG A 516 -6.77 -0.12 19.62
C ARG A 516 -6.72 -0.04 21.15
N SER A 517 -5.78 -0.75 21.77
CA SER A 517 -5.65 -0.87 23.22
C SER A 517 -4.64 0.12 23.82
N TRP A 518 -3.48 0.28 23.19
CA TRP A 518 -2.32 1.01 23.75
C TRP A 518 -1.77 2.11 22.84
N GLY A 519 -2.39 2.36 21.67
CA GLY A 519 -1.98 3.40 20.73
C GLY A 519 -0.78 3.03 19.84
N VAL A 520 -0.43 3.94 18.91
CA VAL A 520 0.55 3.70 17.84
C VAL A 520 1.99 3.70 18.35
N ARG A 521 2.36 4.60 19.27
CA ARG A 521 3.72 4.67 19.83
C ARG A 521 4.11 3.35 20.50
N SER A 522 3.20 2.80 21.31
CA SER A 522 3.38 1.53 22.03
C SER A 522 3.54 0.34 21.09
N LEU A 523 2.85 0.34 19.93
CA LEU A 523 3.01 -0.69 18.90
C LEU A 523 4.46 -0.78 18.42
N PHE A 524 5.08 0.35 18.06
CA PHE A 524 6.46 0.33 17.56
C PHE A 524 7.45 -0.06 18.65
N LEU A 525 7.25 0.34 19.90
CA LEU A 525 8.09 -0.15 21.00
C LEU A 525 7.99 -1.67 21.17
N ALA A 526 6.77 -2.20 21.23
CA ALA A 526 6.54 -3.64 21.37
C ALA A 526 7.15 -4.44 20.21
N ALA A 527 6.97 -3.94 18.98
CA ALA A 527 7.56 -4.55 17.78
C ALA A 527 9.10 -4.46 17.80
N GLY A 528 9.68 -3.35 18.26
CA GLY A 528 11.13 -3.18 18.35
C GLY A 528 11.76 -4.18 19.34
N LEU A 529 11.16 -4.33 20.52
CA LEU A 529 11.60 -5.29 21.52
C LEU A 529 11.45 -6.74 21.02
N ALA A 530 10.32 -7.06 20.38
CA ALA A 530 10.08 -8.38 19.81
C ALA A 530 11.10 -8.73 18.71
N SER A 531 11.33 -7.82 17.75
CA SER A 531 12.30 -8.04 16.65
C SER A 531 13.73 -8.16 17.16
N THR A 532 14.11 -7.37 18.16
CA THR A 532 15.45 -7.46 18.78
C THR A 532 15.62 -8.80 19.51
N THR A 533 14.61 -9.22 20.26
CA THR A 533 14.62 -10.52 20.96
C THR A 533 14.74 -11.67 19.97
N LEU A 534 13.95 -11.65 18.89
CA LEU A 534 14.02 -12.65 17.83
C LEU A 534 15.38 -12.69 17.14
N ALA A 535 16.01 -11.52 16.92
CA ALA A 535 17.35 -11.47 16.34
C ALA A 535 18.39 -12.14 17.24
N VAL A 536 18.38 -11.84 18.55
CA VAL A 536 19.28 -12.46 19.53
C VAL A 536 19.07 -13.96 19.59
N LEU A 537 17.81 -14.42 19.64
CA LEU A 537 17.48 -15.83 19.64
C LEU A 537 17.95 -16.53 18.36
N HIS A 538 17.73 -15.92 17.20
CA HIS A 538 18.14 -16.48 15.92
C HIS A 538 19.66 -16.60 15.80
N THR A 539 20.41 -15.56 16.20
CA THR A 539 21.88 -15.61 16.25
C THR A 539 22.38 -16.66 17.25
N ALA A 540 21.75 -16.79 18.43
CA ALA A 540 22.12 -17.82 19.41
C ALA A 540 21.89 -19.23 18.86
N VAL A 541 20.76 -19.48 18.20
CA VAL A 541 20.47 -20.77 17.56
C VAL A 541 21.51 -21.10 16.48
N GLN A 542 21.89 -20.12 15.66
CA GLN A 542 22.93 -20.32 14.64
C GLN A 542 24.28 -20.67 15.25
N PHE A 543 24.71 -19.92 16.27
CA PHE A 543 25.99 -20.17 16.95
C PHE A 543 26.04 -21.56 17.60
N LEU A 544 24.94 -21.99 18.23
CA LEU A 544 24.84 -23.33 18.81
C LEU A 544 24.84 -24.43 17.73
N TRP A 545 24.25 -24.16 16.57
CA TRP A 545 24.25 -25.10 15.45
C TRP A 545 25.64 -25.26 14.85
N ASP A 546 26.33 -24.17 14.56
CA ASP A 546 27.68 -24.19 13.99
C ASP A 546 28.67 -24.89 14.94
N LYS A 547 28.53 -24.66 16.25
CA LYS A 547 29.34 -25.37 17.26
C LYS A 547 29.07 -26.88 17.25
N ARG A 548 27.80 -27.29 17.15
CA ARG A 548 27.43 -28.71 17.11
C ARG A 548 27.94 -29.41 15.84
N GLU A 549 27.92 -28.72 14.70
CA GLU A 549 28.42 -29.23 13.42
C GLU A 549 29.94 -29.42 13.46
N HIS A 550 30.67 -28.55 14.17
CA HIS A 550 32.10 -28.71 14.46
C HIS A 550 32.43 -29.84 15.45
N ASP A 551 31.57 -30.10 16.44
CA ASP A 551 31.78 -31.13 17.46
C ASP A 551 31.41 -32.56 17.00
N THR A 552 30.72 -32.73 15.86
CA THR A 552 30.43 -34.05 15.26
C THR A 552 31.55 -34.53 14.33
N PRO A 553 32.31 -35.60 14.67
CA PRO A 553 33.29 -36.17 13.75
C PRO A 553 32.60 -36.78 12.53
N HIS A 554 33.08 -36.43 11.33
CA HIS A 554 32.54 -36.84 10.04
C HIS A 554 32.45 -38.37 9.88
N LEU A 555 31.25 -38.93 9.96
CA LEU A 555 30.91 -40.14 9.20
C LEU A 555 30.48 -39.69 7.81
N MET A 556 31.33 -39.92 6.80
CA MET A 556 31.04 -39.64 5.41
C MET A 556 29.83 -40.46 4.93
N THR A 557 28.64 -39.86 4.88
CA THR A 557 27.55 -40.31 4.02
C THR A 557 27.59 -39.56 2.69
N TYR A 558 27.91 -40.31 1.65
CA TYR A 558 28.15 -39.94 0.24
C TYR A 558 26.94 -39.34 -0.52
N ASN A 559 25.98 -38.67 0.13
CA ASN A 559 24.79 -38.17 -0.58
C ASN A 559 24.34 -36.75 -0.26
N ASP A 560 25.11 -35.99 0.50
CA ASP A 560 24.90 -34.55 0.58
C ASP A 560 25.53 -33.91 -0.65
N ARG A 561 24.69 -33.41 -1.57
CA ARG A 561 25.08 -32.29 -2.42
C ARG A 561 25.52 -31.18 -1.46
N LYS A 562 26.83 -31.09 -1.22
CA LYS A 562 27.46 -29.88 -0.71
C LYS A 562 26.87 -28.74 -1.53
N LEU A 563 26.25 -27.75 -0.88
CA LEU A 563 26.17 -26.42 -1.49
C LEU A 563 27.58 -26.16 -2.07
N PRO A 564 27.71 -25.73 -3.33
CA PRO A 564 29.02 -25.55 -3.92
C PRO A 564 29.84 -24.68 -2.96
N PRO A 565 31.06 -25.12 -2.58
CA PRO A 565 31.92 -24.31 -1.75
C PRO A 565 32.03 -22.93 -2.40
N GLU A 566 31.97 -21.87 -1.60
CA GLU A 566 32.22 -20.49 -2.02
C GLU A 566 33.57 -20.42 -2.75
N GLN A 567 33.56 -20.60 -4.07
CA GLN A 567 34.76 -20.51 -4.89
C GLN A 567 35.05 -19.04 -5.15
N PHE A 568 35.80 -18.45 -4.24
CA PHE A 568 36.58 -17.25 -4.46
C PHE A 568 37.75 -17.58 -5.40
N GLN A 569 37.67 -17.16 -6.65
CA GLN A 569 38.86 -16.77 -7.42
C GLN A 569 38.68 -15.34 -7.90
N ILE A 570 39.37 -14.43 -7.22
CA ILE A 570 39.65 -13.10 -7.71
C ILE A 570 40.78 -13.30 -8.72
N ASP A 571 40.48 -13.28 -10.01
CA ASP A 571 41.50 -13.08 -11.03
C ASP A 571 42.04 -11.65 -10.85
N GLN A 572 43.13 -11.53 -10.11
CA GLN A 572 44.05 -10.41 -10.27
C GLN A 572 44.77 -10.63 -11.60
N GLY A 573 44.27 -9.99 -12.66
CA GLY A 573 44.99 -9.86 -13.91
C GLY A 573 46.30 -9.11 -13.67
N ASP A 574 47.40 -9.82 -13.87
CA ASP A 574 48.77 -9.32 -13.90
C ASP A 574 48.94 -8.31 -15.05
N PRO A 575 49.52 -7.12 -14.84
CA PRO A 575 49.69 -6.13 -15.90
C PRO A 575 51.07 -6.31 -16.57
N THR A 576 51.27 -7.35 -17.37
CA THR A 576 52.38 -7.39 -18.36
C THR A 576 52.03 -8.35 -19.51
N GLY A 577 51.95 -7.81 -20.73
CA GLY A 577 51.75 -8.56 -21.97
C GLY A 577 51.08 -7.73 -23.05
#